data_AF-A0A3D3NW57-F1
#
_entry.id   AF-A0A3D3NW57-F1
#
_cell.length_a   1.000
_cell.length_b   1.000
_cell.length_c   1.000
_cell.angle_alpha   90.00
_cell.angle_beta   90.00
_cell.angle_gamma   90.00
#
_symmetry.space_group_name_H-M   'P 1'
#
loop_
_entity.id
_entity.type
_entity.pdbx_description
1 polymer ?
#
loop_
_entity_poly.entity_id
_entity_poly.type
_entity_poly.pdbx_seq_one_letter_code
_entity_poly.pdbx_strand_id
1 'polypeptide(L)'
;MVCGLRKSHTEAPCHEGRTPTPHPPWQSASPSPPAVRGKTSKNAPSPPPQPRRSSPSALAGMKTPAASTTRRTQGLTCCGFSLQSAHSKKSSFRESRLLIPPLPRSSTKNCGRIWFAHSSLWLNNIHLRSMILRLLTLALVIVASVSLAEVAASQSDDLPLRLWAQRRDVQFGTAVDAEPLREDARYRALAKREFSMLTPADAMKMGPLRPARDRFLWSDGDALVQFAESNAQRVHGHTLVWHGQLPAWVESQSWTRDELLSVLREHVSAVVTRYKGRVQVWDVVNEAFEDDGTLRQSVWQRIIGPEYIEHAFRWAHEIDPEAVLLYNDYSGEDLGKKSDAIYELLRDLKIRGVPVHGVGLQMHITLGKLPSPKDLEANLRRLADLGLELHVTEADVRMPVPATAEALAEQAKNYHQLLRIALEFPQLRSWTIWGFSDRHSWVPRTFKGYGAALPWDENYEAKPARDALRNAHRGISDAK
;
A
#
# COMPACT_ATOMS: atom_id res chain seq x y z
N MET A 1 -51.97 -51.94 44.20
CA MET A 1 -52.35 -50.95 43.18
C MET A 1 -51.27 -49.88 43.12
N VAL A 2 -50.86 -49.50 41.89
CA VAL A 2 -50.31 -48.20 41.43
C VAL A 2 -49.10 -47.54 42.15
N CYS A 3 -48.20 -47.03 41.31
CA CYS A 3 -47.02 -46.17 41.55
C CYS A 3 -47.24 -45.01 42.56
N GLY A 4 -46.21 -44.41 43.18
CA GLY A 4 -44.75 -44.58 43.03
C GLY A 4 -44.05 -43.22 42.87
N LEU A 5 -42.94 -42.95 43.59
CA LEU A 5 -42.08 -41.77 43.40
C LEU A 5 -40.76 -41.83 44.23
N ARG A 6 -39.73 -41.15 43.72
CA ARG A 6 -38.43 -40.76 44.35
C ARG A 6 -37.43 -41.87 44.74
N LYS A 7 -36.23 -41.77 44.15
CA LYS A 7 -34.94 -42.08 44.80
C LYS A 7 -33.92 -40.98 44.50
N SER A 8 -32.87 -40.93 45.31
CA SER A 8 -31.93 -39.81 45.49
C SER A 8 -30.48 -40.27 45.52
N HIS A 9 -29.55 -39.29 45.50
CA HIS A 9 -28.08 -39.42 45.71
C HIS A 9 -27.33 -40.08 44.52
N THR A 10 -26.01 -39.86 44.30
CA THR A 10 -24.91 -39.37 45.16
C THR A 10 -23.97 -38.38 44.44
N GLU A 11 -23.08 -37.73 45.21
CA GLU A 11 -22.13 -36.68 44.78
C GLU A 11 -20.72 -37.18 44.36
N ALA A 12 -19.89 -36.22 43.91
CA ALA A 12 -18.42 -36.18 43.90
C ALA A 12 -17.70 -36.67 42.61
N PRO A 13 -16.49 -36.15 42.29
CA PRO A 13 -16.41 -35.03 41.35
C PRO A 13 -15.38 -35.22 40.21
N CYS A 14 -15.43 -34.37 39.18
CA CYS A 14 -14.40 -34.31 38.13
C CYS A 14 -14.06 -32.87 37.73
N HIS A 15 -12.77 -32.67 37.44
CA HIS A 15 -12.09 -31.39 37.20
C HIS A 15 -12.75 -30.43 36.21
N GLU A 16 -12.91 -29.17 36.61
CA GLU A 16 -13.08 -28.05 35.68
C GLU A 16 -11.73 -27.64 35.08
N GLY A 17 -11.68 -27.55 33.75
CA GLY A 17 -10.53 -27.00 33.03
C GLY A 17 -10.50 -25.48 33.10
N ARG A 18 -9.32 -24.90 33.34
CA ARG A 18 -9.14 -23.45 33.37
C ARG A 18 -9.37 -22.84 31.99
N THR A 19 -10.25 -21.84 31.92
CA THR A 19 -10.29 -20.88 30.81
C THR A 19 -9.04 -19.97 30.85
N PRO A 20 -8.47 -19.56 29.70
CA PRO A 20 -7.42 -18.55 29.68
C PRO A 20 -8.00 -17.17 29.98
N THR A 21 -7.37 -16.43 30.89
CA THR A 21 -7.69 -15.02 31.18
C THR A 21 -7.31 -14.10 30.02
N PRO A 22 -8.13 -13.09 29.65
CA PRO A 22 -7.75 -12.10 28.66
C PRO A 22 -6.69 -11.12 29.21
N HIS A 23 -5.70 -10.78 28.38
CA HIS A 23 -4.71 -9.75 28.67
C HIS A 23 -5.34 -8.33 28.62
N PRO A 24 -4.80 -7.35 29.36
CA PRO A 24 -5.42 -6.03 29.51
C PRO A 24 -5.31 -5.17 28.24
N PRO A 25 -6.27 -4.25 27.99
CA PRO A 25 -6.25 -3.38 26.82
C PRO A 25 -5.29 -2.21 26.97
N TRP A 26 -4.74 -1.79 25.82
CA TRP A 26 -3.91 -0.60 25.63
C TRP A 26 -4.57 0.67 26.20
N GLN A 27 -3.84 1.43 27.03
CA GLN A 27 -4.26 2.74 27.52
C GLN A 27 -3.17 3.78 27.27
N SER A 28 -3.44 4.73 26.36
CA SER A 28 -2.67 5.97 26.23
C SER A 28 -2.88 6.83 27.48
N ALA A 29 -1.81 7.14 28.22
CA ALA A 29 -1.90 7.94 29.44
C ALA A 29 -2.16 9.43 29.15
N SER A 30 -3.24 9.96 29.72
CA SER A 30 -3.48 11.42 29.77
C SER A 30 -2.72 12.07 30.94
N PRO A 31 -2.15 13.27 30.78
CA PRO A 31 -1.36 13.92 31.82
C PRO A 31 -2.24 14.60 32.89
N SER A 32 -1.82 14.49 34.16
CA SER A 32 -2.37 15.24 35.30
C SER A 32 -1.45 16.42 35.70
N PRO A 33 -1.98 17.51 36.27
CA PRO A 33 -1.25 18.77 36.46
C PRO A 33 -0.26 18.75 37.65
N PRO A 34 0.72 19.69 37.69
CA PRO A 34 1.82 19.64 38.65
C PRO A 34 1.46 20.20 40.04
N ALA A 35 1.98 19.54 41.07
CA ALA A 35 1.97 20.03 42.45
C ALA A 35 3.24 20.85 42.78
N VAL A 36 3.15 21.73 43.78
CA VAL A 36 4.13 22.78 44.11
C VAL A 36 4.95 22.44 45.36
N ARG A 37 6.15 23.04 45.48
CA ARG A 37 7.14 23.03 46.60
C ARG A 37 8.19 21.90 46.50
N GLY A 38 9.48 22.11 46.81
CA GLY A 38 10.23 23.35 47.06
C GLY A 38 11.52 23.15 47.89
N LYS A 39 12.65 23.78 47.47
CA LYS A 39 13.91 24.12 48.20
C LYS A 39 14.54 23.02 49.12
N THR A 40 15.82 22.60 48.98
CA THR A 40 17.06 23.36 49.30
C THR A 40 18.35 22.51 49.04
N SER A 41 19.53 23.16 49.13
CA SER A 41 20.88 22.61 49.44
C SER A 41 21.59 21.77 48.35
N LYS A 42 22.64 22.25 47.65
CA LYS A 42 24.04 22.59 48.04
C LYS A 42 24.95 21.40 48.41
N ASN A 43 25.81 20.96 47.47
CA ASN A 43 27.28 21.08 47.51
C ASN A 43 27.96 20.28 46.36
N ALA A 44 29.20 20.64 46.01
CA ALA A 44 29.99 20.11 44.87
C ALA A 44 31.36 19.56 45.37
N PRO A 45 32.32 19.20 44.51
CA PRO A 45 32.29 18.39 43.29
C PRO A 45 33.22 17.14 43.39
N SER A 46 33.09 16.18 42.48
CA SER A 46 34.03 15.05 42.33
C SER A 46 35.07 15.29 41.21
N PRO A 47 36.36 14.93 41.39
CA PRO A 47 37.40 15.13 40.37
C PRO A 47 37.41 14.01 39.29
N PRO A 48 37.97 14.27 38.09
CA PRO A 48 37.92 13.33 36.97
C PRO A 48 39.14 12.37 36.92
N PRO A 49 38.97 11.11 36.49
CA PRO A 49 40.08 10.27 36.04
C PRO A 49 40.46 10.57 34.58
N GLN A 50 41.74 10.83 34.32
CA GLN A 50 42.29 11.05 32.97
C GLN A 50 42.58 9.73 32.21
N PRO A 51 42.69 9.78 30.86
CA PRO A 51 42.72 8.58 30.03
C PRO A 51 44.08 7.86 30.05
N ARG A 52 44.04 6.51 30.00
CA ARG A 52 45.24 5.71 29.74
C ARG A 52 45.59 5.71 28.25
N ARG A 53 46.84 6.02 27.94
CA ARG A 53 47.39 6.08 26.59
C ARG A 53 47.60 4.68 25.99
N SER A 54 47.43 4.61 24.68
CA SER A 54 47.99 3.59 23.80
C SER A 54 49.52 3.72 23.68
N SER A 55 50.20 2.58 23.51
CA SER A 55 51.61 2.51 23.09
C SER A 55 51.76 1.42 22.01
N PRO A 56 52.12 1.76 20.76
CA PRO A 56 52.47 0.80 19.72
C PRO A 56 54.01 0.74 19.52
N SER A 57 54.56 -0.47 19.37
CA SER A 57 55.95 -0.77 18.94
C SER A 57 56.07 -2.28 18.70
N ALA A 58 56.83 -2.81 17.73
CA ALA A 58 57.67 -2.17 16.72
C ALA A 58 57.75 -3.00 15.41
N LEU A 59 58.43 -2.47 14.39
CA LEU A 59 58.55 -3.02 13.04
C LEU A 59 59.57 -4.17 12.89
N ALA A 60 59.35 -5.00 11.86
CA ALA A 60 60.29 -5.49 10.82
C ALA A 60 59.97 -6.95 10.45
N GLY A 61 59.89 -7.39 9.18
CA GLY A 61 60.00 -6.71 7.89
C GLY A 61 60.72 -7.60 6.87
N MET A 62 60.23 -7.74 5.63
CA MET A 62 61.03 -7.83 4.38
C MET A 62 60.19 -8.17 3.14
N LYS A 63 60.32 -7.29 2.13
CA LYS A 63 60.57 -7.57 0.70
C LYS A 63 59.61 -8.46 -0.10
N THR A 64 58.83 -7.78 -0.93
CA THR A 64 58.54 -8.19 -2.32
C THR A 64 59.83 -8.43 -3.13
N PRO A 65 59.71 -9.15 -4.26
CA PRO A 65 60.24 -8.61 -5.51
C PRO A 65 59.14 -8.47 -6.58
N ALA A 66 59.34 -7.54 -7.51
CA ALA A 66 58.44 -7.26 -8.62
C ALA A 66 59.08 -7.60 -9.98
N ALA A 67 58.24 -7.97 -10.94
CA ALA A 67 58.46 -7.95 -12.39
C ALA A 67 57.05 -7.84 -13.01
N SER A 68 56.63 -6.92 -13.91
CA SER A 68 57.28 -6.33 -15.10
C SER A 68 57.66 -7.41 -16.13
N THR A 69 57.37 -7.37 -17.43
CA THR A 69 56.59 -6.48 -18.34
C THR A 69 55.83 -7.39 -19.37
N THR A 70 55.13 -7.01 -20.45
CA THR A 70 55.22 -5.87 -21.40
C THR A 70 53.94 -5.73 -22.25
N ARG A 71 53.79 -4.64 -23.01
CA ARG A 71 52.73 -4.41 -24.02
C ARG A 71 52.94 -5.19 -25.34
N ARG A 72 51.84 -5.49 -26.06
CA ARG A 72 51.57 -5.28 -27.52
C ARG A 72 50.09 -5.68 -27.74
N THR A 73 49.14 -4.91 -28.30
CA THR A 73 49.00 -4.11 -29.54
C THR A 73 48.98 -4.91 -30.85
N GLN A 74 47.94 -4.66 -31.67
CA GLN A 74 47.61 -5.24 -33.00
C GLN A 74 46.99 -6.66 -32.96
N GLY A 75 45.95 -7.01 -33.73
CA GLY A 75 45.07 -6.20 -34.59
C GLY A 75 44.14 -7.05 -35.48
N LEU A 76 42.95 -6.51 -35.82
CA LEU A 76 42.06 -6.87 -36.96
C LEU A 76 41.76 -8.34 -37.32
N THR A 77 40.49 -8.75 -37.15
CA THR A 77 39.53 -9.11 -38.23
C THR A 77 38.17 -9.50 -37.58
N CYS A 78 37.08 -8.80 -37.87
CA CYS A 78 36.13 -9.06 -38.96
C CYS A 78 35.35 -10.39 -38.87
N CYS A 79 34.20 -10.36 -38.19
CA CYS A 79 32.94 -10.95 -38.66
C CYS A 79 31.79 -10.10 -38.13
N GLY A 80 31.00 -9.52 -39.03
CA GLY A 80 29.87 -8.66 -38.67
C GLY A 80 28.54 -9.41 -38.78
N PHE A 81 27.53 -8.94 -38.05
CA PHE A 81 26.13 -9.17 -38.40
C PHE A 81 25.51 -7.82 -38.79
N SER A 82 25.18 -7.71 -40.07
CA SER A 82 24.60 -6.50 -40.65
C SER A 82 23.08 -6.53 -40.53
N LEU A 83 22.49 -5.40 -40.13
CA LEU A 83 21.11 -5.09 -40.47
C LEU A 83 21.01 -5.00 -42.00
N GLN A 84 20.10 -5.76 -42.62
CA GLN A 84 19.74 -5.57 -44.03
C GLN A 84 18.23 -5.51 -44.21
N SER A 85 17.79 -4.40 -44.81
CA SER A 85 16.42 -4.17 -45.22
C SER A 85 16.21 -4.49 -46.71
N ALA A 86 15.05 -5.08 -47.00
CA ALA A 86 14.32 -5.04 -48.27
C ALA A 86 14.99 -5.54 -49.57
N HIS A 87 14.37 -6.53 -50.23
CA HIS A 87 13.41 -6.20 -51.31
C HIS A 87 12.56 -7.38 -51.83
N SER A 88 11.30 -7.06 -52.15
CA SER A 88 10.49 -7.58 -53.27
C SER A 88 10.30 -9.11 -53.45
N LYS A 89 9.06 -9.57 -53.22
CA LYS A 89 8.34 -10.38 -54.22
C LYS A 89 6.95 -9.81 -54.46
N LYS A 90 6.63 -9.57 -55.73
CA LYS A 90 5.31 -9.15 -56.21
C LYS A 90 4.34 -10.33 -56.15
N SER A 91 3.09 -10.09 -55.75
CA SER A 91 1.94 -10.89 -56.17
C SER A 91 0.87 -9.95 -56.72
N SER A 92 0.30 -10.31 -57.87
CA SER A 92 -0.76 -9.55 -58.53
C SER A 92 -2.11 -10.13 -58.15
N PHE A 93 -3.09 -9.28 -57.83
CA PHE A 93 -4.49 -9.63 -57.90
C PHE A 93 -5.26 -8.57 -58.68
N ARG A 94 -6.26 -9.03 -59.44
CA ARG A 94 -6.88 -8.29 -60.55
C ARG A 94 -7.83 -7.20 -60.08
N GLU A 95 -7.79 -6.05 -60.76
CA GLU A 95 -8.89 -5.09 -60.75
C GLU A 95 -10.09 -5.62 -61.56
N SER A 96 -11.28 -5.59 -60.96
CA SER A 96 -12.53 -5.90 -61.65
C SER A 96 -13.11 -4.64 -62.29
N ARG A 97 -12.89 -4.45 -63.60
CA ARG A 97 -13.59 -3.40 -64.38
C ARG A 97 -15.03 -3.83 -64.64
N LEU A 98 -15.99 -3.11 -64.05
CA LEU A 98 -17.40 -3.18 -64.44
C LEU A 98 -17.67 -2.29 -65.65
N LEU A 99 -18.33 -2.85 -66.66
CA LEU A 99 -18.58 -2.24 -67.96
C LEU A 99 -19.82 -1.33 -67.92
N ILE A 100 -19.70 -0.14 -68.52
CA ILE A 100 -20.81 0.79 -68.74
C ILE A 100 -21.46 0.46 -70.09
N PRO A 101 -22.79 0.22 -70.17
CA PRO A 101 -23.47 -0.02 -71.45
C PRO A 101 -23.73 1.29 -72.22
N PRO A 102 -23.77 1.26 -73.56
CA PRO A 102 -23.92 2.46 -74.39
C PRO A 102 -25.38 2.95 -74.53
N LEU A 103 -25.54 4.26 -74.71
CA LEU A 103 -26.81 4.91 -75.05
C LEU A 103 -27.18 4.72 -76.54
N PRO A 104 -28.46 4.49 -76.88
CA PRO A 104 -28.94 4.56 -78.26
C PRO A 104 -29.21 6.01 -78.70
N ARG A 105 -28.96 6.31 -79.99
CA ARG A 105 -29.38 7.55 -80.67
C ARG A 105 -30.51 7.26 -81.67
N SER A 106 -31.62 7.96 -81.53
CA SER A 106 -32.64 8.26 -82.56
C SER A 106 -33.56 9.33 -81.95
N SER A 107 -34.27 10.22 -82.65
CA SER A 107 -34.35 10.68 -84.03
C SER A 107 -35.32 11.89 -83.97
N THR A 108 -35.06 12.95 -84.71
CA THR A 108 -35.87 14.19 -84.86
C THR A 108 -37.39 13.92 -85.08
N LYS A 109 -38.38 14.72 -84.62
CA LYS A 109 -38.72 16.10 -85.07
C LYS A 109 -39.88 16.74 -84.25
N ASN A 110 -39.85 18.08 -84.16
CA ASN A 110 -40.95 19.07 -84.06
C ASN A 110 -42.31 18.73 -83.40
N CYS A 111 -42.54 19.28 -82.21
CA CYS A 111 -43.52 20.35 -81.93
C CYS A 111 -43.25 20.90 -80.51
N GLY A 112 -43.47 22.17 -80.16
CA GLY A 112 -44.06 23.27 -80.91
C GLY A 112 -44.83 24.22 -79.99
N ARG A 113 -44.12 25.10 -79.25
CA ARG A 113 -44.61 26.15 -78.33
C ARG A 113 -45.44 25.68 -77.11
N ILE A 114 -45.08 26.18 -75.91
CA ILE A 114 -45.99 26.92 -75.02
C ILE A 114 -45.22 27.49 -73.81
N TRP A 115 -45.22 28.83 -73.75
CA TRP A 115 -45.10 29.73 -72.58
C TRP A 115 -43.78 29.99 -71.83
N PHE A 116 -43.53 31.29 -71.69
CA PHE A 116 -42.60 31.97 -70.78
C PHE A 116 -43.14 32.00 -69.34
N ALA A 117 -42.28 32.45 -68.42
CA ALA A 117 -42.51 32.78 -67.00
C ALA A 117 -42.57 31.60 -66.01
N HIS A 118 -41.66 31.64 -65.02
CA HIS A 118 -41.71 31.13 -63.62
C HIS A 118 -40.31 30.87 -62.98
N SER A 119 -39.21 31.32 -63.59
CA SER A 119 -37.83 31.03 -63.16
C SER A 119 -37.36 31.71 -61.85
N SER A 120 -38.11 32.64 -61.27
CA SER A 120 -37.69 33.42 -60.08
C SER A 120 -38.17 32.88 -58.72
N LEU A 121 -39.12 31.93 -58.68
CA LEU A 121 -39.62 31.36 -57.41
C LEU A 121 -39.04 29.98 -57.06
N TRP A 122 -38.37 29.30 -57.99
CA TRP A 122 -37.85 27.94 -57.77
C TRP A 122 -36.46 27.92 -57.12
N LEU A 123 -35.59 28.89 -57.45
CA LEU A 123 -34.21 28.97 -56.94
C LEU A 123 -34.14 29.29 -55.43
N ASN A 124 -35.03 30.15 -54.92
CA ASN A 124 -35.09 30.47 -53.49
C ASN A 124 -35.43 29.25 -52.61
N ASN A 125 -36.17 28.27 -53.16
CA ASN A 125 -36.56 27.06 -52.43
C ASN A 125 -35.36 26.10 -52.24
N ILE A 126 -34.41 26.07 -53.19
CA ILE A 126 -33.22 25.21 -53.12
C ILE A 126 -32.24 25.72 -52.06
N HIS A 127 -31.98 27.03 -52.03
CA HIS A 127 -31.11 27.63 -51.01
C HIS A 127 -31.69 27.47 -49.61
N LEU A 128 -33.00 27.71 -49.43
CA LEU A 128 -33.66 27.53 -48.12
C LEU A 128 -33.61 26.08 -47.65
N ARG A 129 -33.91 25.10 -48.52
CA ARG A 129 -33.81 23.66 -48.18
C ARG A 129 -32.39 23.23 -47.87
N SER A 130 -31.39 23.71 -48.61
CA SER A 130 -29.97 23.45 -48.33
C SER A 130 -29.53 24.05 -46.99
N MET A 131 -30.02 25.24 -46.65
CA MET A 131 -29.72 25.90 -45.37
C MET A 131 -30.39 25.17 -44.20
N ILE A 132 -31.65 24.78 -44.32
CA ILE A 132 -32.37 23.96 -43.33
C ILE A 132 -31.66 22.61 -43.14
N LEU A 133 -31.29 21.92 -44.22
CA LEU A 133 -30.60 20.63 -44.12
C LEU A 133 -29.24 20.76 -43.43
N ARG A 134 -28.46 21.82 -43.73
CA ARG A 134 -27.20 22.12 -43.05
C ARG A 134 -27.38 22.41 -41.56
N LEU A 135 -28.40 23.19 -41.20
CA LEU A 135 -28.73 23.47 -39.80
C LEU A 135 -29.18 22.21 -39.05
N LEU A 136 -29.96 21.32 -39.69
CA LEU A 136 -30.35 20.04 -39.11
C LEU A 136 -29.16 19.08 -38.93
N THR A 137 -28.24 19.01 -39.90
CA THR A 137 -27.01 18.20 -39.73
C THR A 137 -26.09 18.79 -38.67
N LEU A 138 -25.98 20.12 -38.57
CA LEU A 138 -25.18 20.77 -37.52
C LEU A 138 -25.79 20.53 -36.13
N ALA A 139 -27.12 20.65 -35.99
CA ALA A 139 -27.82 20.34 -34.76
C ALA A 139 -27.65 18.85 -34.37
N LEU A 140 -27.75 17.92 -35.31
CA LEU A 140 -27.55 16.50 -35.06
C LEU A 140 -26.10 16.19 -34.62
N VAL A 141 -25.10 16.81 -35.25
CA VAL A 141 -23.70 16.69 -34.85
C VAL A 141 -23.46 17.26 -33.45
N ILE A 142 -24.04 18.43 -33.13
CA ILE A 142 -23.94 19.04 -31.79
C ILE A 142 -24.57 18.12 -30.74
N VAL A 143 -25.80 17.62 -30.97
CA VAL A 143 -26.48 16.70 -30.03
C VAL A 143 -25.67 15.41 -29.83
N ALA A 144 -25.19 14.79 -30.91
CA ALA A 144 -24.35 13.59 -30.80
C ALA A 144 -23.03 13.86 -30.05
N SER A 145 -22.43 15.04 -30.23
CA SER A 145 -21.20 15.45 -29.52
C SER A 145 -21.45 15.66 -28.03
N VAL A 146 -22.58 16.27 -27.66
CA VAL A 146 -22.98 16.47 -26.26
C VAL A 146 -23.25 15.12 -25.58
N SER A 147 -24.02 14.23 -26.21
CA SER A 147 -24.28 12.90 -25.66
C SER A 147 -23.01 12.05 -25.51
N LEU A 148 -22.05 12.15 -26.43
CA LEU A 148 -20.74 11.50 -26.29
C LEU A 148 -19.92 12.07 -25.12
N ALA A 149 -19.97 13.39 -24.89
CA ALA A 149 -19.29 14.04 -23.77
C ALA A 149 -19.92 13.65 -22.41
N GLU A 150 -21.25 13.58 -22.32
CA GLU A 150 -21.97 13.15 -21.11
C GLU A 150 -21.71 11.67 -20.78
N VAL A 151 -21.69 10.79 -21.79
CA VAL A 151 -21.35 9.36 -21.61
C VAL A 151 -19.87 9.19 -21.21
N ALA A 152 -18.95 9.98 -21.77
CA ALA A 152 -17.54 9.95 -21.37
C ALA A 152 -17.32 10.49 -19.94
N ALA A 153 -18.05 11.53 -19.54
CA ALA A 153 -18.00 12.10 -18.19
C ALA A 153 -18.55 11.11 -17.15
N SER A 154 -19.73 10.52 -17.39
CA SER A 154 -20.36 9.55 -16.48
C SER A 154 -19.56 8.24 -16.33
N GLN A 155 -18.90 7.75 -17.39
CA GLN A 155 -17.96 6.62 -17.27
C GLN A 155 -16.71 6.94 -16.44
N SER A 156 -16.38 8.22 -16.21
CA SER A 156 -15.18 8.58 -15.44
C SER A 156 -15.36 8.41 -13.92
N ASP A 157 -16.57 8.63 -13.38
CA ASP A 157 -16.78 8.68 -11.93
C ASP A 157 -16.89 7.29 -11.26
N ASP A 158 -17.20 6.23 -12.03
CA ASP A 158 -17.21 4.82 -11.60
C ASP A 158 -15.86 4.08 -11.83
N LEU A 159 -14.82 4.78 -12.28
CA LEU A 159 -13.48 4.18 -12.37
C LEU A 159 -12.99 3.75 -10.97
N PRO A 160 -12.43 2.53 -10.82
CA PRO A 160 -11.89 2.07 -9.56
C PRO A 160 -10.72 2.92 -9.03
N LEU A 161 -10.58 3.02 -7.72
CA LEU A 161 -9.57 3.84 -7.02
C LEU A 161 -8.15 3.51 -7.46
N ARG A 162 -7.80 2.22 -7.65
CA ARG A 162 -6.51 1.80 -8.22
C ARG A 162 -6.15 2.45 -9.55
N LEU A 163 -7.13 2.72 -10.42
CA LEU A 163 -6.88 3.38 -11.71
C LEU A 163 -6.68 4.89 -11.55
N TRP A 164 -7.23 5.50 -10.50
CA TRP A 164 -6.96 6.88 -10.14
C TRP A 164 -5.58 7.05 -9.50
N ALA A 165 -5.19 6.12 -8.61
CA ALA A 165 -3.88 6.09 -7.98
C ALA A 165 -2.76 5.79 -8.99
N GLN A 166 -2.99 4.90 -9.95
CA GLN A 166 -2.04 4.60 -11.03
C GLN A 166 -1.68 5.84 -11.87
N ARG A 167 -2.60 6.81 -12.04
CA ARG A 167 -2.31 8.11 -12.70
C ARG A 167 -1.36 9.02 -11.91
N ARG A 168 -1.05 8.65 -10.67
CA ARG A 168 -0.09 9.31 -9.78
C ARG A 168 1.18 8.48 -9.55
N ASP A 169 1.32 7.34 -10.22
CA ASP A 169 2.37 6.34 -9.99
C ASP A 169 2.41 5.78 -8.55
N VAL A 170 1.24 5.74 -7.89
CA VAL A 170 1.06 5.25 -6.52
C VAL A 170 0.20 4.00 -6.52
N GLN A 171 0.60 2.99 -5.76
CA GLN A 171 -0.20 1.81 -5.48
C GLN A 171 -1.30 2.13 -4.47
N PHE A 172 -2.55 1.77 -4.78
CA PHE A 172 -3.65 1.89 -3.83
C PHE A 172 -3.97 0.52 -3.26
N GLY A 173 -3.67 0.33 -1.98
CA GLY A 173 -3.69 -0.97 -1.33
C GLY A 173 -4.79 -1.15 -0.29
N THR A 174 -5.00 -2.40 0.12
CA THR A 174 -5.79 -2.69 1.33
C THR A 174 -5.28 -3.92 2.06
N ALA A 175 -5.45 -3.94 3.38
CA ALA A 175 -5.27 -5.15 4.17
C ALA A 175 -6.42 -6.15 3.95
N VAL A 176 -6.08 -7.43 3.87
CA VAL A 176 -7.01 -8.50 3.50
C VAL A 176 -6.84 -9.71 4.43
N ASP A 177 -7.96 -10.19 4.95
CA ASP A 177 -8.05 -11.40 5.77
C ASP A 177 -8.46 -12.62 4.94
N ALA A 178 -7.88 -13.78 5.25
CA ALA A 178 -8.08 -15.00 4.46
C ALA A 178 -9.49 -15.59 4.59
N GLU A 179 -10.14 -15.46 5.76
CA GLU A 179 -11.51 -15.94 5.99
C GLU A 179 -12.55 -15.20 5.15
N PRO A 180 -12.72 -13.86 5.24
CA PRO A 180 -13.64 -13.14 4.37
C PRO A 180 -13.23 -13.21 2.89
N LEU A 181 -11.94 -13.37 2.57
CA LEU A 181 -11.52 -13.67 1.20
C LEU A 181 -12.05 -15.03 0.72
N ARG A 182 -12.06 -16.08 1.56
CA ARG A 182 -12.61 -17.40 1.21
C ARG A 182 -14.14 -17.37 1.13
N GLU A 183 -14.81 -16.66 2.03
CA GLU A 183 -16.24 -16.85 2.28
C GLU A 183 -17.12 -15.75 1.66
N ASP A 184 -16.68 -14.49 1.64
CA ASP A 184 -17.50 -13.36 1.16
C ASP A 184 -17.18 -12.97 -0.29
N ALA A 185 -18.17 -13.19 -1.16
CA ALA A 185 -18.07 -12.88 -2.59
C ALA A 185 -18.04 -11.36 -2.89
N ARG A 186 -18.69 -10.52 -2.07
CA ARG A 186 -18.65 -9.06 -2.22
C ARG A 186 -17.28 -8.53 -1.80
N TYR A 187 -16.74 -9.05 -0.70
CA TYR A 187 -15.39 -8.76 -0.23
C TYR A 187 -14.35 -9.06 -1.32
N ARG A 188 -14.35 -10.28 -1.90
CA ARG A 188 -13.48 -10.61 -3.04
C ARG A 188 -13.66 -9.67 -4.24
N ALA A 189 -14.90 -9.36 -4.60
CA ALA A 189 -15.20 -8.54 -5.76
C ALA A 189 -14.64 -7.10 -5.61
N LEU A 190 -14.82 -6.48 -4.44
CA LEU A 190 -14.25 -5.17 -4.14
C LEU A 190 -12.73 -5.21 -4.01
N ALA A 191 -12.17 -6.19 -3.30
CA ALA A 191 -10.73 -6.37 -3.17
C ALA A 191 -10.02 -6.44 -4.54
N LYS A 192 -10.61 -7.17 -5.50
CA LYS A 192 -10.14 -7.24 -6.90
C LYS A 192 -10.33 -5.94 -7.68
N ARG A 193 -11.49 -5.28 -7.51
CA ARG A 193 -11.88 -4.11 -8.33
C ARG A 193 -11.08 -2.86 -7.96
N GLU A 194 -11.03 -2.55 -6.67
CA GLU A 194 -10.65 -1.21 -6.18
C GLU A 194 -9.15 -1.05 -5.90
N PHE A 195 -8.38 -2.13 -5.69
CA PHE A 195 -6.99 -2.08 -5.19
C PHE A 195 -5.95 -2.67 -6.16
N SER A 196 -4.73 -2.13 -6.16
CA SER A 196 -3.57 -2.63 -6.92
C SER A 196 -2.51 -3.32 -6.06
N MET A 197 -2.67 -3.30 -4.74
CA MET A 197 -1.77 -3.95 -3.78
C MET A 197 -2.59 -4.56 -2.63
N LEU A 198 -2.21 -5.73 -2.15
CA LEU A 198 -2.83 -6.36 -0.97
C LEU A 198 -1.81 -6.61 0.12
N THR A 199 -2.23 -6.43 1.37
CA THR A 199 -1.44 -6.74 2.57
C THR A 199 -2.13 -7.86 3.36
N PRO A 200 -1.53 -9.04 3.57
CA PRO A 200 -2.07 -10.08 4.45
C PRO A 200 -2.17 -9.56 5.88
N ALA A 201 -3.39 -9.28 6.36
CA ALA A 201 -3.59 -8.54 7.62
C ALA A 201 -3.11 -9.31 8.86
N ASP A 202 -3.37 -10.62 8.91
CA ASP A 202 -2.90 -11.50 10.00
C ASP A 202 -2.13 -12.74 9.52
N ALA A 203 -2.43 -13.27 8.32
CA ALA A 203 -1.97 -14.59 7.88
C ALA A 203 -0.44 -14.73 7.68
N MET A 204 0.31 -13.62 7.62
CA MET A 204 1.77 -13.63 7.53
C MET A 204 2.50 -13.24 8.82
N LYS A 205 1.79 -12.89 9.90
CA LYS A 205 2.39 -12.60 11.21
C LYS A 205 2.89 -13.90 11.87
N MET A 206 3.94 -13.80 12.68
CA MET A 206 4.65 -14.98 13.23
C MET A 206 3.75 -15.95 14.01
N GLY A 207 2.78 -15.48 14.80
CA GLY A 207 1.87 -16.31 15.59
C GLY A 207 0.98 -17.22 14.73
N PRO A 208 0.12 -16.65 13.87
CA PRO A 208 -0.68 -17.41 12.91
C PRO A 208 0.19 -18.30 11.99
N LEU A 209 1.32 -17.77 11.52
CA LEU A 209 2.15 -18.42 10.50
C LEU A 209 3.05 -19.55 11.05
N ARG A 210 3.58 -19.43 12.28
CA ARG A 210 4.52 -20.37 12.91
C ARG A 210 4.08 -20.74 14.34
N PRO A 211 2.90 -21.39 14.52
CA PRO A 211 2.34 -21.68 15.84
C PRO A 211 3.14 -22.68 16.68
N ALA A 212 4.08 -23.43 16.07
CA ALA A 212 5.08 -24.25 16.75
C ALA A 212 6.44 -24.08 16.06
N ARG A 213 7.54 -24.30 16.78
CA ARG A 213 8.91 -24.03 16.29
C ARG A 213 9.23 -24.70 14.95
N ASP A 214 8.78 -25.92 14.78
CA ASP A 214 9.00 -26.81 13.63
C ASP A 214 7.86 -26.81 12.60
N ARG A 215 6.76 -26.07 12.84
CA ARG A 215 5.56 -26.10 12.00
C ARG A 215 5.11 -24.72 11.54
N PHE A 216 5.07 -24.54 10.23
CA PHE A 216 4.48 -23.38 9.57
C PHE A 216 3.10 -23.71 8.97
N LEU A 217 2.16 -22.75 9.01
CA LEU A 217 0.82 -22.83 8.41
C LEU A 217 0.73 -21.88 7.21
N TRP A 218 1.11 -22.36 6.04
CA TRP A 218 1.25 -21.51 4.84
C TRP A 218 -0.06 -21.19 4.11
N SER A 219 -1.12 -21.98 4.31
CA SER A 219 -2.30 -22.02 3.44
C SER A 219 -3.02 -20.69 3.25
N ASP A 220 -3.23 -19.93 4.33
CA ASP A 220 -3.93 -18.65 4.26
C ASP A 220 -3.07 -17.55 3.63
N GLY A 221 -1.76 -17.52 3.92
CA GLY A 221 -0.80 -16.62 3.27
C GLY A 221 -0.64 -16.92 1.78
N ASP A 222 -0.54 -18.19 1.40
CA ASP A 222 -0.49 -18.63 0.01
C ASP A 222 -1.75 -18.22 -0.77
N ALA A 223 -2.93 -18.38 -0.17
CA ALA A 223 -4.20 -18.03 -0.79
C ALA A 223 -4.32 -16.51 -1.05
N LEU A 224 -3.84 -15.69 -0.12
CA LEU A 224 -3.80 -14.22 -0.26
C LEU A 224 -2.83 -13.79 -1.38
N VAL A 225 -1.62 -14.36 -1.43
CA VAL A 225 -0.65 -14.09 -2.50
C VAL A 225 -1.19 -14.56 -3.86
N GLN A 226 -1.74 -15.76 -3.95
CA GLN A 226 -2.31 -16.30 -5.18
C GLN A 226 -3.49 -15.45 -5.67
N PHE A 227 -4.34 -14.97 -4.77
CA PHE A 227 -5.41 -14.05 -5.12
C PHE A 227 -4.85 -12.74 -5.71
N ALA A 228 -3.84 -12.13 -5.08
CA ALA A 228 -3.21 -10.92 -5.59
C ALA A 228 -2.61 -11.13 -7.01
N GLU A 229 -1.82 -12.18 -7.19
CA GLU A 229 -1.21 -12.57 -8.47
C GLU A 229 -2.27 -12.77 -9.56
N SER A 230 -3.35 -13.51 -9.25
CA SER A 230 -4.46 -13.78 -10.20
C SER A 230 -5.24 -12.53 -10.65
N ASN A 231 -5.08 -11.42 -9.93
CA ASN A 231 -5.78 -10.16 -10.15
C ASN A 231 -4.85 -9.00 -10.56
N ALA A 232 -3.58 -9.32 -10.88
CA ALA A 232 -2.53 -8.36 -11.20
C ALA A 232 -2.31 -7.30 -10.11
N GLN A 233 -2.34 -7.74 -8.84
CA GLN A 233 -2.08 -6.92 -7.66
C GLN A 233 -0.69 -7.27 -7.10
N ARG A 234 0.02 -6.28 -6.58
CA ARG A 234 1.26 -6.49 -5.80
C ARG A 234 0.92 -7.02 -4.41
N VAL A 235 1.89 -7.65 -3.75
CA VAL A 235 1.78 -8.04 -2.35
C VAL A 235 2.78 -7.26 -1.51
N HIS A 236 2.27 -6.70 -0.41
CA HIS A 236 3.05 -6.16 0.69
C HIS A 236 2.96 -7.16 1.84
N GLY A 237 4.08 -7.82 2.17
CA GLY A 237 4.16 -8.81 3.23
C GLY A 237 4.27 -8.13 4.59
N HIS A 238 3.33 -8.44 5.49
CA HIS A 238 3.24 -7.91 6.83
C HIS A 238 3.09 -9.07 7.84
N THR A 239 4.03 -9.31 8.75
CA THR A 239 5.35 -8.68 8.93
C THR A 239 6.33 -9.73 9.45
N LEU A 240 7.61 -9.59 9.13
CA LEU A 240 8.65 -10.58 9.46
C LEU A 240 9.05 -10.54 10.95
N VAL A 241 9.08 -9.36 11.56
CA VAL A 241 9.49 -9.19 12.96
C VAL A 241 8.62 -8.15 13.65
N TRP A 242 7.84 -8.59 14.62
CA TRP A 242 7.00 -7.73 15.45
C TRP A 242 7.07 -8.19 16.92
N HIS A 243 6.58 -7.34 17.82
CA HIS A 243 6.40 -7.69 19.22
C HIS A 243 4.99 -8.26 19.50
N GLY A 244 4.00 -7.88 18.69
CA GLY A 244 2.63 -8.37 18.77
C GLY A 244 2.43 -9.71 18.05
N GLN A 245 1.35 -10.42 18.41
CA GLN A 245 0.94 -11.71 17.83
C GLN A 245 2.10 -12.71 17.66
N LEU A 246 2.99 -12.78 18.65
CA LEU A 246 4.03 -13.81 18.72
C LEU A 246 3.41 -15.15 19.17
N PRO A 247 3.94 -16.29 18.70
CA PRO A 247 3.49 -17.58 19.18
C PRO A 247 4.07 -17.85 20.57
N ALA A 248 3.27 -18.46 21.45
CA ALA A 248 3.62 -18.65 22.87
C ALA A 248 4.98 -19.35 23.11
N TRP A 249 5.44 -20.21 22.19
CA TRP A 249 6.75 -20.88 22.30
C TRP A 249 7.94 -19.91 22.14
N VAL A 250 7.76 -18.73 21.52
CA VAL A 250 8.77 -17.66 21.49
C VAL A 250 8.74 -16.86 22.79
N GLU A 251 7.55 -16.52 23.30
CA GLU A 251 7.41 -15.61 24.45
C GLU A 251 7.66 -16.27 25.81
N SER A 252 7.27 -17.53 25.98
CA SER A 252 7.27 -18.23 27.27
C SER A 252 8.55 -18.99 27.59
N GLN A 253 9.49 -19.06 26.64
CA GLN A 253 10.75 -19.79 26.81
C GLN A 253 11.89 -18.86 27.27
N SER A 254 12.74 -19.37 28.15
CA SER A 254 14.02 -18.73 28.45
C SER A 254 14.99 -19.00 27.31
N TRP A 255 15.42 -17.94 26.63
CA TRP A 255 16.38 -18.02 25.53
C TRP A 255 17.73 -17.44 25.93
N THR A 256 18.81 -18.05 25.48
CA THR A 256 20.05 -17.31 25.27
C THR A 256 19.93 -16.40 24.04
N ARG A 257 20.80 -15.40 23.95
CA ARG A 257 20.92 -14.51 22.79
C ARG A 257 21.01 -15.28 21.48
N ASP A 258 21.94 -16.24 21.39
CA ASP A 258 22.27 -16.92 20.14
C ASP A 258 21.16 -17.86 19.68
N GLU A 259 20.44 -18.50 20.61
CA GLU A 259 19.27 -19.32 20.29
C GLU A 259 18.13 -18.47 19.72
N LEU A 260 17.81 -17.33 20.34
CA LEU A 260 16.74 -16.47 19.84
C LEU A 260 17.13 -15.81 18.50
N LEU A 261 18.41 -15.47 18.33
CA LEU A 261 18.94 -14.96 17.06
C LEU A 261 18.86 -16.02 15.95
N SER A 262 19.11 -17.30 16.25
CA SER A 262 18.89 -18.42 15.32
C SER A 262 17.40 -18.56 14.98
N VAL A 263 16.51 -18.55 15.98
CA VAL A 263 15.05 -18.63 15.78
C VAL A 263 14.52 -17.51 14.89
N LEU A 264 15.03 -16.29 15.07
CA LEU A 264 14.70 -15.12 14.26
C LEU A 264 15.20 -15.31 12.82
N ARG A 265 16.46 -15.75 12.64
CA ARG A 265 17.02 -16.03 11.31
C ARG A 265 16.23 -17.11 10.59
N GLU A 266 15.95 -18.24 11.25
CA GLU A 266 15.11 -19.32 10.72
C GLU A 266 13.75 -18.80 10.24
N HIS A 267 13.10 -17.92 11.02
CA HIS A 267 11.80 -17.37 10.66
C HIS A 267 11.87 -16.48 9.42
N VAL A 268 12.72 -15.43 9.47
CA VAL A 268 12.95 -14.52 8.35
C VAL A 268 13.33 -15.30 7.09
N SER A 269 14.25 -16.25 7.21
CA SER A 269 14.70 -17.05 6.08
C SER A 269 13.61 -17.92 5.48
N ALA A 270 12.82 -18.63 6.28
CA ALA A 270 11.75 -19.49 5.77
C ALA A 270 10.65 -18.68 5.05
N VAL A 271 10.25 -17.54 5.62
CA VAL A 271 9.16 -16.72 5.08
C VAL A 271 9.60 -15.99 3.80
N VAL A 272 10.75 -15.31 3.81
CA VAL A 272 11.24 -14.59 2.62
C VAL A 272 11.60 -15.58 1.50
N THR A 273 12.18 -16.75 1.82
CA THR A 273 12.46 -17.78 0.78
C THR A 273 11.19 -18.27 0.11
N ARG A 274 10.10 -18.49 0.86
CA ARG A 274 8.84 -18.98 0.28
C ARG A 274 8.22 -18.00 -0.72
N TYR A 275 8.28 -16.72 -0.41
CA TYR A 275 7.60 -15.66 -1.15
C TYR A 275 8.53 -14.83 -2.04
N LYS A 276 9.79 -15.26 -2.21
CA LYS A 276 10.79 -14.59 -3.05
C LYS A 276 10.25 -14.26 -4.44
N GLY A 277 10.33 -12.98 -4.83
CA GLY A 277 9.80 -12.43 -6.08
C GLY A 277 8.26 -12.33 -6.16
N ARG A 278 7.51 -12.95 -5.24
CA ARG A 278 6.04 -12.95 -5.17
C ARG A 278 5.48 -11.88 -4.23
N VAL A 279 6.24 -11.53 -3.19
CA VAL A 279 6.01 -10.38 -2.32
C VAL A 279 7.04 -9.30 -2.67
N GLN A 280 6.58 -8.12 -3.07
CA GLN A 280 7.47 -7.06 -3.58
C GLN A 280 7.87 -6.02 -2.53
N VAL A 281 7.16 -5.97 -1.41
CA VAL A 281 7.41 -5.05 -0.29
C VAL A 281 7.28 -5.85 1.01
N TRP A 282 8.20 -5.68 1.96
CA TRP A 282 8.14 -6.32 3.28
C TRP A 282 8.21 -5.30 4.40
N ASP A 283 7.29 -5.37 5.35
CA ASP A 283 7.52 -4.82 6.69
C ASP A 283 8.46 -5.78 7.41
N VAL A 284 9.76 -5.46 7.40
CA VAL A 284 10.79 -6.31 7.99
C VAL A 284 10.75 -6.22 9.52
N VAL A 285 10.60 -4.99 10.04
CA VAL A 285 10.44 -4.73 11.47
C VAL A 285 9.25 -3.79 11.66
N ASN A 286 8.31 -4.22 12.49
CA ASN A 286 7.13 -3.46 12.86
C ASN A 286 7.23 -2.97 14.32
N GLU A 287 6.87 -1.71 14.56
CA GLU A 287 6.60 -1.13 15.90
C GLU A 287 7.70 -1.35 16.95
N ALA A 288 8.95 -1.05 16.57
CA ALA A 288 10.10 -1.21 17.45
C ALA A 288 10.22 -0.12 18.53
N PHE A 289 9.47 0.98 18.45
CA PHE A 289 9.48 2.08 19.42
C PHE A 289 8.20 2.14 20.27
N GLU A 290 8.36 2.59 21.51
CA GLU A 290 7.30 3.15 22.34
C GLU A 290 7.00 4.60 21.92
N ASP A 291 5.85 5.13 22.36
CA ASP A 291 5.39 6.49 22.01
C ASP A 291 6.32 7.61 22.54
N ASP A 292 7.18 7.30 23.52
CA ASP A 292 8.20 8.23 24.04
C ASP A 292 9.53 8.21 23.26
N GLY A 293 9.64 7.39 22.22
CA GLY A 293 10.85 7.21 21.39
C GLY A 293 11.87 6.23 21.95
N THR A 294 11.60 5.55 23.07
CA THR A 294 12.46 4.46 23.55
C THR A 294 12.20 3.15 22.79
N LEU A 295 13.23 2.30 22.65
CA LEU A 295 13.05 0.98 22.04
C LEU A 295 12.16 0.10 22.91
N ARG A 296 11.08 -0.39 22.31
CA ARG A 296 10.11 -1.29 22.93
C ARG A 296 10.79 -2.53 23.47
N GLN A 297 10.54 -2.83 24.74
CA GLN A 297 11.16 -3.95 25.45
C GLN A 297 10.53 -5.30 25.09
N SER A 298 10.49 -5.64 23.80
CA SER A 298 10.06 -6.93 23.25
C SER A 298 11.02 -8.06 23.64
N VAL A 299 10.63 -9.33 23.41
CA VAL A 299 11.54 -10.47 23.62
C VAL A 299 12.82 -10.34 22.79
N TRP A 300 12.71 -9.85 21.56
CA TRP A 300 13.84 -9.54 20.67
C TRP A 300 14.78 -8.49 21.29
N GLN A 301 14.22 -7.36 21.74
CA GLN A 301 15.01 -6.26 22.31
C GLN A 301 15.67 -6.62 23.64
N ARG A 302 15.01 -7.40 24.50
CA ARG A 302 15.53 -7.76 25.84
C ARG A 302 16.61 -8.83 25.81
N ILE A 303 16.54 -9.77 24.87
CA ILE A 303 17.42 -10.97 24.83
C ILE A 303 18.50 -10.85 23.77
N ILE A 304 18.18 -10.28 22.60
CA ILE A 304 19.19 -9.94 21.59
C ILE A 304 19.74 -8.56 21.91
N GLY A 305 18.91 -7.52 21.76
CA GLY A 305 19.36 -6.12 21.72
C GLY A 305 19.03 -5.45 20.38
N PRO A 306 19.27 -4.14 20.23
CA PRO A 306 18.81 -3.34 19.08
C PRO A 306 19.25 -3.87 17.70
N GLU A 307 20.34 -4.62 17.63
CA GLU A 307 20.85 -5.24 16.41
C GLU A 307 19.92 -6.30 15.79
N TYR A 308 18.89 -6.79 16.51
CA TYR A 308 17.88 -7.67 15.91
C TYR A 308 17.24 -7.03 14.67
N ILE A 309 17.11 -5.69 14.68
CA ILE A 309 16.55 -4.89 13.59
C ILE A 309 17.44 -5.02 12.35
N GLU A 310 18.73 -4.68 12.47
CA GLU A 310 19.69 -4.77 11.38
C GLU A 310 19.83 -6.19 10.84
N HIS A 311 19.89 -7.20 11.73
CA HIS A 311 19.97 -8.59 11.33
C HIS A 311 18.78 -9.01 10.46
N ALA A 312 17.56 -8.64 10.83
CA ALA A 312 16.35 -8.92 10.05
C ALA A 312 16.42 -8.30 8.63
N PHE A 313 16.81 -7.03 8.51
CA PHE A 313 16.99 -6.37 7.20
C PHE A 313 18.06 -7.06 6.34
N ARG A 314 19.24 -7.36 6.91
CA ARG A 314 20.32 -8.00 6.16
C ARG A 314 19.95 -9.39 5.68
N TRP A 315 19.29 -10.21 6.51
CA TRP A 315 18.85 -11.57 6.10
C TRP A 315 17.70 -11.55 5.09
N ALA A 316 16.76 -10.62 5.20
CA ALA A 316 15.70 -10.46 4.20
C ALA A 316 16.29 -10.13 2.82
N HIS A 317 17.23 -9.17 2.77
CA HIS A 317 17.90 -8.76 1.53
C HIS A 317 18.87 -9.82 0.97
N GLU A 318 19.57 -10.56 1.83
CA GLU A 318 20.43 -11.70 1.42
C GLU A 318 19.64 -12.74 0.63
N ILE A 319 18.36 -12.92 0.97
CA ILE A 319 17.49 -13.94 0.39
C ILE A 319 16.70 -13.40 -0.80
N ASP A 320 16.07 -12.23 -0.68
CA ASP A 320 15.39 -11.56 -1.79
C ASP A 320 15.89 -10.11 -1.97
N PRO A 321 16.96 -9.90 -2.76
CA PRO A 321 17.55 -8.57 -2.93
C PRO A 321 16.66 -7.60 -3.74
N GLU A 322 15.66 -8.12 -4.47
CA GLU A 322 14.74 -7.33 -5.29
C GLU A 322 13.54 -6.80 -4.49
N ALA A 323 13.35 -7.25 -3.25
CA ALA A 323 12.25 -6.80 -2.39
C ALA A 323 12.52 -5.42 -1.77
N VAL A 324 11.50 -4.56 -1.76
CA VAL A 324 11.54 -3.30 -1.00
C VAL A 324 11.38 -3.63 0.49
N LEU A 325 12.34 -3.21 1.32
CA LEU A 325 12.38 -3.53 2.74
C LEU A 325 12.05 -2.29 3.56
N LEU A 326 10.96 -2.36 4.34
CA LEU A 326 10.42 -1.27 5.14
C LEU A 326 10.64 -1.51 6.64
N TYR A 327 10.79 -0.39 7.33
CA TYR A 327 10.45 -0.26 8.74
C TYR A 327 9.04 0.33 8.85
N ASN A 328 8.16 -0.22 9.67
CA ASN A 328 6.75 0.23 9.79
C ASN A 328 6.38 0.54 11.25
N ASP A 329 5.67 1.64 11.51
CA ASP A 329 5.22 2.02 12.87
C ASP A 329 4.02 3.00 12.85
N TYR A 330 3.25 3.04 13.95
CA TYR A 330 2.16 3.99 14.20
C TYR A 330 2.63 5.20 15.02
N SER A 331 1.88 6.31 14.99
CA SER A 331 2.19 7.53 15.76
C SER A 331 3.60 8.08 15.49
N GLY A 332 4.13 7.75 14.31
CA GLY A 332 5.35 8.30 13.73
C GLY A 332 5.07 9.34 12.66
N GLU A 333 3.81 9.73 12.43
CA GLU A 333 3.37 10.62 11.36
C GLU A 333 3.69 12.10 11.62
N ASP A 334 3.41 12.57 12.84
CA ASP A 334 3.71 13.93 13.32
C ASP A 334 5.16 14.05 13.83
N LEU A 335 5.71 15.27 13.83
CA LEU A 335 6.98 15.55 14.50
C LEU A 335 6.87 15.39 16.02
N GLY A 336 7.85 14.71 16.61
CA GLY A 336 7.89 14.40 18.03
C GLY A 336 8.73 13.15 18.32
N LYS A 337 8.91 12.83 19.61
CA LYS A 337 9.92 11.87 20.10
C LYS A 337 9.97 10.54 19.34
N LYS A 338 8.82 9.92 19.06
CA LYS A 338 8.76 8.64 18.32
C LYS A 338 9.24 8.80 16.88
N SER A 339 8.70 9.76 16.14
CA SER A 339 9.13 10.08 14.77
C SER A 339 10.63 10.46 14.70
N ASP A 340 11.15 11.15 15.72
CA ASP A 340 12.57 11.51 15.81
C ASP A 340 13.43 10.26 16.01
N ALA A 341 13.04 9.35 16.90
CA ALA A 341 13.72 8.07 17.10
C ALA A 341 13.69 7.18 15.85
N ILE A 342 12.57 7.14 15.13
CA ILE A 342 12.43 6.45 13.83
C ILE A 342 13.38 7.05 12.79
N TYR A 343 13.41 8.38 12.66
CA TYR A 343 14.32 9.09 11.74
C TYR A 343 15.80 8.82 12.06
N GLU A 344 16.18 8.89 13.34
CA GLU A 344 17.56 8.64 13.78
C GLU A 344 17.99 7.18 13.53
N LEU A 345 17.12 6.20 13.80
CA LEU A 345 17.34 4.79 13.46
C LEU A 345 17.56 4.61 11.95
N LEU A 346 16.64 5.12 11.13
CA LEU A 346 16.70 4.95 9.68
C LEU A 346 17.94 5.62 9.09
N ARG A 347 18.32 6.80 9.58
CA ARG A 347 19.56 7.47 9.18
C ARG A 347 20.80 6.64 9.53
N ASP A 348 20.87 6.09 10.74
CA ASP A 348 21.98 5.22 11.16
C ASP A 348 22.08 3.95 10.29
N LEU A 349 20.96 3.25 10.09
CA LEU A 349 20.89 2.06 9.23
C LEU A 349 21.38 2.37 7.80
N LYS A 350 20.96 3.50 7.20
CA LYS A 350 21.44 3.95 5.88
C LYS A 350 22.93 4.27 5.87
N ILE A 351 23.44 4.99 6.87
CA ILE A 351 24.88 5.31 7.00
C ILE A 351 25.74 4.04 7.08
N ARG A 352 25.25 3.00 7.78
CA ARG A 352 25.96 1.72 7.98
C ARG A 352 25.69 0.69 6.87
N GLY A 353 25.08 1.11 5.76
CA GLY A 353 24.83 0.24 4.60
C GLY A 353 23.94 -0.96 4.93
N VAL A 354 22.96 -0.79 5.81
CA VAL A 354 21.87 -1.75 6.01
C VAL A 354 20.86 -1.56 4.88
N PRO A 355 20.35 -2.64 4.26
CA PRO A 355 19.40 -2.55 3.14
C PRO A 355 17.99 -2.20 3.64
N VAL A 356 17.81 -0.98 4.13
CA VAL A 356 16.49 -0.38 4.38
C VAL A 356 16.14 0.54 3.22
N HIS A 357 15.03 0.23 2.55
CA HIS A 357 14.64 0.84 1.27
C HIS A 357 13.56 1.91 1.46
N GLY A 358 12.69 1.75 2.46
CA GLY A 358 11.64 2.72 2.75
C GLY A 358 11.16 2.71 4.20
N VAL A 359 10.13 3.53 4.45
CA VAL A 359 9.44 3.63 5.73
C VAL A 359 7.92 3.57 5.51
N GLY A 360 7.26 2.75 6.31
CA GLY A 360 5.81 2.67 6.45
C GLY A 360 5.33 3.51 7.64
N LEU A 361 4.35 4.36 7.39
CA LEU A 361 3.61 5.09 8.42
C LEU A 361 2.18 4.55 8.45
N GLN A 362 1.79 3.95 9.58
CA GLN A 362 0.52 3.23 9.68
C GLN A 362 -0.69 4.13 9.46
N MET A 363 -0.70 5.38 9.97
CA MET A 363 -1.79 6.35 9.76
C MET A 363 -3.13 5.91 10.40
N HIS A 364 -3.09 5.32 11.60
CA HIS A 364 -4.27 4.96 12.40
C HIS A 364 -4.87 6.14 13.17
N ILE A 365 -5.70 6.94 12.50
CA ILE A 365 -6.18 8.23 13.00
C ILE A 365 -7.45 8.09 13.84
N THR A 366 -7.58 8.92 14.89
CA THR A 366 -8.89 9.16 15.54
C THR A 366 -9.47 10.47 15.01
N LEU A 367 -10.78 10.49 14.76
CA LEU A 367 -11.51 11.73 14.44
C LEU A 367 -11.20 12.84 15.47
N GLY A 368 -10.98 14.07 15.02
CA GLY A 368 -10.51 15.18 15.86
C GLY A 368 -9.05 15.08 16.39
N LYS A 369 -8.27 14.06 16.03
CA LYS A 369 -6.85 13.89 16.40
C LYS A 369 -5.98 13.58 15.18
N LEU A 370 -6.09 14.40 14.14
CA LEU A 370 -5.22 14.30 12.97
C LEU A 370 -3.81 14.80 13.29
N PRO A 371 -2.79 14.27 12.59
CA PRO A 371 -1.48 14.91 12.57
C PRO A 371 -1.60 16.33 12.01
N SER A 372 -0.75 17.22 12.52
CA SER A 372 -0.61 18.58 12.01
C SER A 372 -0.17 18.53 10.55
N PRO A 373 -0.90 19.14 9.59
CA PRO A 373 -0.54 19.08 8.17
C PRO A 373 0.90 19.51 7.87
N LYS A 374 1.40 20.49 8.63
CA LYS A 374 2.76 21.02 8.54
C LYS A 374 3.79 20.03 9.08
N ASP A 375 3.49 19.38 10.20
CA ASP A 375 4.44 18.50 10.86
C ASP A 375 4.49 17.12 10.16
N LEU A 376 3.36 16.65 9.63
CA LEU A 376 3.29 15.55 8.65
C LEU A 376 4.14 15.86 7.41
N GLU A 377 3.97 17.01 6.77
CA GLU A 377 4.79 17.39 5.59
C GLU A 377 6.28 17.44 5.95
N ALA A 378 6.65 18.07 7.06
CA ALA A 378 8.03 18.18 7.51
C ALA A 378 8.66 16.81 7.83
N ASN A 379 7.88 15.90 8.41
CA ASN A 379 8.33 14.55 8.75
C ASN A 379 8.49 13.66 7.50
N LEU A 380 7.51 13.66 6.58
CA LEU A 380 7.62 12.99 5.28
C LEU A 380 8.84 13.51 4.48
N ARG A 381 9.08 14.83 4.52
CA ARG A 381 10.23 15.45 3.85
C ARG A 381 11.57 14.96 4.37
N ARG A 382 11.81 14.99 5.70
CA ARG A 382 13.09 14.50 6.24
C ARG A 382 13.31 13.00 6.01
N LEU A 383 12.25 12.20 5.99
CA LEU A 383 12.34 10.76 5.69
C LEU A 383 12.68 10.53 4.20
N ALA A 384 12.04 11.28 3.29
CA ALA A 384 12.36 11.29 1.86
C ALA A 384 13.80 11.76 1.57
N ASP A 385 14.30 12.76 2.32
CA ASP A 385 15.66 13.30 2.19
C ASP A 385 16.76 12.29 2.60
N LEU A 386 16.42 11.21 3.34
CA LEU A 386 17.30 10.06 3.55
C LEU A 386 17.43 9.13 2.33
N GLY A 387 16.71 9.42 1.23
CA GLY A 387 16.63 8.54 0.07
C GLY A 387 15.87 7.24 0.39
N LEU A 388 14.73 7.38 1.08
CA LEU A 388 13.79 6.31 1.41
C LEU A 388 12.53 6.42 0.56
N GLU A 389 11.94 5.28 0.20
CA GLU A 389 10.56 5.22 -0.30
C GLU A 389 9.57 5.48 0.85
N LEU A 390 8.50 6.21 0.55
CA LEU A 390 7.44 6.53 1.51
C LEU A 390 6.23 5.64 1.25
N HIS A 391 5.70 5.04 2.31
CA HIS A 391 4.49 4.22 2.27
C HIS A 391 3.54 4.66 3.37
N VAL A 392 2.26 4.87 3.03
CA VAL A 392 1.17 4.86 4.01
C VAL A 392 0.59 3.46 3.99
N THR A 393 0.59 2.78 5.13
CA THR A 393 0.51 1.31 5.18
C THR A 393 -0.80 0.78 5.77
N GLU A 394 -1.41 1.48 6.72
CA GLU A 394 -2.53 0.94 7.52
C GLU A 394 -3.65 1.99 7.75
N ALA A 395 -3.90 2.87 6.78
CA ALA A 395 -4.71 4.06 6.99
C ALA A 395 -6.18 3.77 7.36
N ASP A 396 -6.56 4.19 8.56
CA ASP A 396 -7.96 4.25 9.01
C ASP A 396 -8.25 5.54 9.79
N VAL A 397 -9.53 5.93 9.85
CA VAL A 397 -9.96 7.15 10.55
C VAL A 397 -11.16 6.80 11.45
N ARG A 398 -10.89 6.24 12.62
CA ARG A 398 -11.93 5.78 13.56
C ARG A 398 -12.68 6.94 14.22
N MET A 399 -13.98 6.73 14.45
CA MET A 399 -14.86 7.67 15.16
C MET A 399 -15.65 6.96 16.27
N PRO A 400 -16.16 7.68 17.28
CA PRO A 400 -17.15 7.13 18.21
C PRO A 400 -18.39 6.64 17.45
N VAL A 401 -18.99 5.53 17.90
CA VAL A 401 -20.22 4.97 17.31
C VAL A 401 -21.43 5.14 18.24
N PRO A 402 -22.66 5.33 17.70
CA PRO A 402 -23.03 5.32 16.27
C PRO A 402 -22.50 6.54 15.50
N ALA A 403 -22.10 6.32 14.25
CA ALA A 403 -21.59 7.36 13.36
C ALA A 403 -22.71 8.33 12.95
N THR A 404 -22.42 9.64 12.93
CA THR A 404 -23.33 10.66 12.39
C THR A 404 -22.91 11.09 10.98
N ALA A 405 -23.80 11.76 10.25
CA ALA A 405 -23.49 12.28 8.92
C ALA A 405 -22.32 13.30 8.95
N GLU A 406 -22.23 14.10 10.01
CA GLU A 406 -21.16 15.07 10.25
C GLU A 406 -19.83 14.36 10.51
N ALA A 407 -19.82 13.30 11.33
CA ALA A 407 -18.62 12.51 11.60
C ALA A 407 -18.11 11.77 10.35
N LEU A 408 -19.01 11.29 9.50
CA LEU A 408 -18.68 10.69 8.19
C LEU A 408 -18.13 11.73 7.20
N ALA A 409 -18.66 12.96 7.21
CA ALA A 409 -18.16 14.06 6.40
C ALA A 409 -16.79 14.56 6.88
N GLU A 410 -16.54 14.60 8.19
CA GLU A 410 -15.22 14.92 8.76
C GLU A 410 -14.20 13.82 8.44
N GLN A 411 -14.57 12.54 8.60
CA GLN A 411 -13.75 11.41 8.17
C GLN A 411 -13.33 11.53 6.70
N ALA A 412 -14.24 11.93 5.82
CA ALA A 412 -13.96 12.11 4.40
C ALA A 412 -12.90 13.19 4.15
N LYS A 413 -13.04 14.36 4.79
CA LYS A 413 -12.03 15.44 4.74
C LYS A 413 -10.67 14.97 5.26
N ASN A 414 -10.68 14.16 6.32
CA ASN A 414 -9.46 13.64 6.93
C ASN A 414 -8.71 12.69 5.98
N TYR A 415 -9.41 11.74 5.36
CA TYR A 415 -8.84 10.88 4.31
C TYR A 415 -8.32 11.69 3.10
N HIS A 416 -9.07 12.71 2.65
CA HIS A 416 -8.63 13.59 1.56
C HIS A 416 -7.34 14.31 1.91
N GLN A 417 -7.31 15.01 3.05
CA GLN A 417 -6.19 15.85 3.47
C GLN A 417 -4.90 15.03 3.61
N LEU A 418 -4.95 13.87 4.26
CA LEU A 418 -3.77 13.04 4.50
C LEU A 418 -3.22 12.45 3.19
N LEU A 419 -4.09 11.92 2.32
CA LEU A 419 -3.68 11.41 1.01
C LEU A 419 -3.17 12.54 0.11
N ARG A 420 -3.80 13.72 0.13
CA ARG A 420 -3.37 14.89 -0.64
C ARG A 420 -1.96 15.34 -0.25
N ILE A 421 -1.64 15.40 1.05
CA ILE A 421 -0.29 15.74 1.54
C ILE A 421 0.72 14.68 1.11
N ALA A 422 0.39 13.39 1.28
CA ALA A 422 1.28 12.31 0.87
C ALA A 422 1.57 12.33 -0.65
N LEU A 423 0.58 12.66 -1.48
CA LEU A 423 0.71 12.77 -2.95
C LEU A 423 1.59 13.94 -3.43
N GLU A 424 2.01 14.85 -2.55
CA GLU A 424 2.99 15.90 -2.89
C GLU A 424 4.43 15.36 -2.95
N PHE A 425 4.68 14.15 -2.44
CA PHE A 425 6.00 13.52 -2.40
C PHE A 425 6.21 12.50 -3.53
N PRO A 426 7.16 12.70 -4.46
CA PRO A 426 7.46 11.72 -5.53
C PRO A 426 8.10 10.43 -5.02
N GLN A 427 8.47 10.36 -3.73
CA GLN A 427 8.90 9.16 -3.02
C GLN A 427 7.73 8.30 -2.54
N LEU A 428 6.48 8.78 -2.58
CA LEU A 428 5.32 7.96 -2.23
C LEU A 428 5.17 6.80 -3.22
N ARG A 429 5.05 5.58 -2.69
CA ARG A 429 4.88 4.35 -3.50
C ARG A 429 3.56 3.65 -3.25
N SER A 430 3.04 3.69 -2.02
CA SER A 430 1.72 3.14 -1.72
C SER A 430 0.92 3.98 -0.72
N TRP A 431 -0.40 3.95 -0.90
CA TRP A 431 -1.38 4.29 0.11
C TRP A 431 -2.28 3.08 0.33
N THR A 432 -2.19 2.46 1.50
CA THR A 432 -2.92 1.25 1.89
C THR A 432 -3.87 1.57 3.05
N ILE A 433 -5.11 1.08 2.96
CA ILE A 433 -6.12 1.19 4.04
C ILE A 433 -6.24 -0.14 4.81
N TRP A 434 -6.37 -0.09 6.15
CA TRP A 434 -6.32 -1.30 7.00
C TRP A 434 -7.68 -2.03 7.04
N GLY A 435 -7.91 -2.82 5.99
CA GLY A 435 -9.24 -3.25 5.58
C GLY A 435 -9.92 -2.17 4.74
N PHE A 436 -11.09 -2.51 4.18
CA PHE A 436 -11.86 -1.58 3.34
C PHE A 436 -13.34 -1.45 3.73
N SER A 437 -13.94 -2.47 4.33
CA SER A 437 -15.33 -2.43 4.83
C SER A 437 -15.36 -2.48 6.35
N ASP A 438 -16.17 -1.62 6.94
CA ASP A 438 -16.39 -1.55 8.39
C ASP A 438 -16.82 -2.90 8.99
N ARG A 439 -17.48 -3.76 8.20
CA ARG A 439 -17.91 -5.12 8.56
C ARG A 439 -16.80 -5.97 9.19
N HIS A 440 -15.58 -5.84 8.65
CA HIS A 440 -14.44 -6.69 9.02
C HIS A 440 -13.37 -5.92 9.81
N SER A 441 -13.56 -4.62 10.02
CA SER A 441 -12.59 -3.73 10.65
C SER A 441 -12.12 -4.27 12.01
N TRP A 442 -10.81 -4.16 12.26
CA TRP A 442 -10.20 -4.45 13.55
C TRP A 442 -10.62 -3.46 14.64
N VAL A 443 -10.97 -2.22 14.26
CA VAL A 443 -11.19 -1.09 15.18
C VAL A 443 -12.19 -1.39 16.31
N PRO A 444 -13.39 -1.96 16.08
CA PRO A 444 -14.34 -2.20 17.17
C PRO A 444 -13.88 -3.27 18.17
N ARG A 445 -12.97 -4.17 17.76
CA ARG A 445 -12.39 -5.21 18.63
C ARG A 445 -11.30 -4.64 19.53
N THR A 446 -10.52 -3.68 19.03
CA THR A 446 -9.41 -3.02 19.75
C THR A 446 -9.87 -1.82 20.58
N PHE A 447 -10.73 -0.97 20.01
CA PHE A 447 -11.14 0.33 20.57
C PHE A 447 -12.64 0.34 20.88
N LYS A 448 -12.99 -0.14 22.08
CA LYS A 448 -14.40 -0.20 22.53
C LYS A 448 -15.11 1.15 22.39
N GLY A 449 -16.24 1.17 21.68
CA GLY A 449 -17.03 2.37 21.43
C GLY A 449 -16.58 3.19 20.22
N TYR A 450 -15.56 2.74 19.48
CA TYR A 450 -15.14 3.30 18.21
C TYR A 450 -15.39 2.30 17.07
N GLY A 451 -15.52 2.83 15.85
CA GLY A 451 -15.76 2.04 14.65
C GLY A 451 -15.90 2.95 13.44
N ALA A 452 -16.67 2.48 12.45
CA ALA A 452 -17.00 3.19 11.21
C ALA A 452 -15.76 3.82 10.53
N ALA A 453 -14.60 3.14 10.58
CA ALA A 453 -13.30 3.73 10.31
C ALA A 453 -12.88 3.74 8.84
N LEU A 454 -13.56 2.97 7.97
CA LEU A 454 -13.09 2.62 6.62
C LEU A 454 -13.99 3.21 5.51
N PRO A 455 -13.60 3.17 4.21
CA PRO A 455 -14.34 3.85 3.15
C PRO A 455 -15.63 3.17 2.68
N TRP A 456 -15.88 1.91 3.07
CA TRP A 456 -17.15 1.21 2.84
C TRP A 456 -17.80 0.79 4.17
N ASP A 457 -19.13 0.77 4.20
CA ASP A 457 -19.90 0.38 5.38
C ASP A 457 -19.94 -1.15 5.59
N GLU A 458 -20.77 -1.59 6.53
CA GLU A 458 -20.98 -3.01 6.89
C GLU A 458 -21.70 -3.84 5.80
N ASN A 459 -22.34 -3.17 4.83
CA ASN A 459 -23.09 -3.76 3.72
C ASN A 459 -22.31 -3.75 2.39
N TYR A 460 -21.11 -3.14 2.39
CA TYR A 460 -20.28 -2.83 1.22
C TYR A 460 -20.75 -1.64 0.38
N GLU A 461 -21.57 -0.75 0.95
CA GLU A 461 -21.94 0.51 0.32
C GLU A 461 -20.86 1.57 0.55
N ALA A 462 -20.64 2.44 -0.44
CA ALA A 462 -19.58 3.45 -0.39
C ALA A 462 -19.95 4.60 0.55
N LYS A 463 -19.05 4.91 1.50
CA LYS A 463 -19.17 6.07 2.40
C LYS A 463 -18.52 7.32 1.75
N PRO A 464 -18.81 8.55 2.25
CA PRO A 464 -18.19 9.77 1.74
C PRO A 464 -16.65 9.73 1.65
N ALA A 465 -15.99 8.97 2.54
CA ALA A 465 -14.55 8.72 2.52
C ALA A 465 -14.03 8.07 1.22
N ARG A 466 -14.80 7.17 0.59
CA ARG A 466 -14.42 6.54 -0.69
C ARG A 466 -14.27 7.58 -1.80
N ASP A 467 -15.22 8.49 -1.86
CA ASP A 467 -15.25 9.55 -2.87
C ASP A 467 -14.23 10.66 -2.56
N ALA A 468 -13.93 10.91 -1.29
CA ALA A 468 -12.82 11.77 -0.88
C ALA A 468 -11.45 11.24 -1.37
N LEU A 469 -11.19 9.94 -1.21
CA LEU A 469 -9.98 9.28 -1.72
C LEU A 469 -9.89 9.38 -3.26
N ARG A 470 -11.00 9.18 -3.98
CA ARG A 470 -11.09 9.42 -5.44
C ARG A 470 -10.72 10.87 -5.78
N ASN A 471 -11.29 11.84 -5.06
CA ASN A 471 -11.11 13.26 -5.34
C ASN A 471 -9.67 13.74 -5.07
N ALA A 472 -9.02 13.23 -4.02
CA ALA A 472 -7.61 13.47 -3.75
C ALA A 472 -6.71 12.98 -4.90
N HIS A 473 -6.91 11.74 -5.39
CA HIS A 473 -6.18 11.26 -6.57
C HIS A 473 -6.48 12.07 -7.85
N ARG A 474 -7.72 12.58 -8.04
CA ARG A 474 -8.06 13.51 -9.13
C ARG A 474 -7.38 14.87 -9.01
N GLY A 475 -6.82 15.22 -7.84
CA GLY A 475 -6.27 16.56 -7.57
C GLY A 475 -7.34 17.63 -7.40
N ILE A 476 -8.58 17.21 -7.07
CA ILE A 476 -9.67 18.12 -6.74
C ILE A 476 -9.45 18.55 -5.29
N SER A 477 -9.18 19.82 -5.05
CA SER A 477 -9.23 20.40 -3.70
C SER A 477 -10.65 20.36 -3.17
N ASP A 478 -10.82 20.21 -1.85
CA ASP A 478 -12.12 20.39 -1.20
C ASP A 478 -12.76 21.71 -1.64
N ALA A 479 -14.02 21.65 -2.07
CA ALA A 479 -14.80 22.85 -2.35
C ALA A 479 -14.99 23.62 -1.03
N LYS A 480 -14.68 24.92 -1.05
CA LYS A 480 -14.86 25.83 0.08
C LYS A 480 -16.34 26.05 0.43
#